data_AF-X6LJL1-F1
#
_entry.id   AF-X6LJL1-F1
#
_cell.length_a   1.000
_cell.length_b   1.000
_cell.length_c   1.000
_cell.angle_alpha   90.00
_cell.angle_beta   90.00
_cell.angle_gamma   90.00
#
_symmetry.space_group_name_H-M   'P 1'
#
loop_
_entity.id
_entity.type
_entity.pdbx_description
1 polymer ?
#
loop_
_entity_poly.entity_id
_entity_poly.type
_entity_poly.pdbx_seq_one_letter_code
_entity_poly.pdbx_strand_id
1 'polypeptide(L)'
;MDGDHIKLTIEYYKKYKQKIRGKFATTSVQIPQLIGVEWRLCQDIKQKNLSKINTPRFLVRLNFSNDSKMFECNYEEIQDLLNRLKIARNSVYNLIEQ
;
A
#
# COMPACT_ATOMS: atom_id res chain seq x y z
N MET A 1 -21.50 -13.31 44.40
CA MET A 1 -22.07 -13.56 43.07
C MET A 1 -21.09 -13.20 41.94
N ASP A 2 -20.22 -12.19 42.10
CA ASP A 2 -19.26 -11.80 41.04
C ASP A 2 -18.22 -12.88 40.68
N GLY A 3 -17.80 -13.69 41.64
CA GLY A 3 -16.79 -14.75 41.42
C GLY A 3 -17.21 -15.83 40.44
N ASP A 4 -18.51 -16.15 40.34
CA ASP A 4 -19.01 -17.18 39.44
C ASP A 4 -19.11 -16.69 37.99
N HIS A 5 -19.43 -15.41 37.80
CA HIS A 5 -19.38 -14.77 36.48
C HIS A 5 -17.95 -14.70 35.93
N ILE A 6 -16.97 -14.43 36.79
CA ILE A 6 -15.55 -14.43 36.42
C ILE A 6 -15.11 -15.85 36.02
N LYS A 7 -15.48 -16.88 36.80
CA LYS A 7 -15.16 -18.28 36.49
C LYS A 7 -15.77 -18.74 35.16
N LEU A 8 -17.06 -18.47 34.94
CA LEU A 8 -17.73 -18.77 33.67
C LEU A 8 -17.03 -18.09 32.51
N THR A 9 -16.69 -16.81 32.64
CA THR A 9 -15.99 -16.05 31.61
C THR A 9 -14.62 -16.66 31.28
N ILE A 10 -13.87 -17.09 32.29
CA ILE A 10 -12.56 -17.74 32.12
C ILE A 10 -12.71 -19.10 31.42
N GLU A 11 -13.71 -19.90 31.77
CA GLU A 11 -13.98 -21.19 31.11
C GLU A 11 -14.36 -21.01 29.64
N TYR A 12 -15.25 -20.06 29.35
CA TYR A 12 -15.61 -19.70 27.97
C TYR A 12 -14.39 -19.22 27.19
N TYR A 13 -13.57 -18.35 27.79
CA TYR A 13 -12.33 -17.90 27.16
C TYR A 13 -11.38 -19.08 26.87
N LYS A 14 -11.14 -19.98 27.83
CA LYS A 14 -10.28 -21.16 27.64
C LYS A 14 -10.81 -22.07 26.53
N LYS A 15 -12.13 -22.32 26.51
CA LYS A 15 -12.80 -23.14 25.49
C LYS A 15 -12.64 -22.59 24.08
N TYR A 16 -12.67 -21.26 23.92
CA TYR A 16 -12.64 -20.62 22.61
C TYR A 16 -11.31 -19.92 22.27
N LYS A 17 -10.30 -19.98 23.15
CA LYS A 17 -9.01 -19.28 23.03
C LYS A 17 -8.38 -19.45 21.64
N GLN A 18 -8.35 -20.66 21.11
CA GLN A 18 -7.73 -20.92 19.81
C GLN A 18 -8.53 -20.34 18.64
N LYS A 19 -9.87 -20.37 18.69
CA LYS A 19 -10.73 -19.73 17.67
C LYS A 19 -10.60 -18.21 17.72
N ILE A 20 -10.52 -17.64 18.93
CA ILE A 20 -10.30 -16.22 19.15
C ILE A 20 -8.95 -15.80 18.57
N ARG A 21 -7.86 -16.52 18.91
CA ARG A 21 -6.52 -16.27 18.36
C ARG A 21 -6.47 -16.45 16.84
N GLY A 22 -7.13 -17.46 16.29
CA GLY A 22 -7.20 -17.68 14.84
C GLY A 22 -7.85 -16.50 14.11
N LYS A 23 -8.97 -15.98 14.65
CA LYS A 23 -9.60 -14.76 14.11
C LYS A 23 -8.67 -13.55 14.23
N PHE A 24 -8.06 -13.32 15.39
CA PHE A 24 -7.14 -12.19 15.57
C PHE A 24 -5.89 -12.29 14.70
N ALA A 25 -5.40 -13.49 14.43
CA ALA A 25 -4.28 -13.72 13.51
C ALA A 25 -4.65 -13.34 12.05
N THR A 26 -5.91 -13.55 11.65
CA THR A 26 -6.41 -13.09 10.34
C THR A 26 -6.76 -11.60 10.31
N THR A 27 -6.96 -10.97 11.47
CA THR A 27 -7.27 -9.54 11.61
C THR A 27 -6.01 -8.68 11.74
N SER A 28 -4.80 -9.26 11.81
CA SER A 28 -3.58 -8.44 11.83
C SER A 28 -3.52 -7.61 10.55
N VAL A 29 -3.64 -6.29 10.69
CA VAL A 29 -3.54 -5.33 9.59
C VAL A 29 -2.13 -5.41 9.03
N GLN A 30 -1.94 -6.21 7.99
CA GLN A 30 -0.71 -6.19 7.23
C GLN A 30 -0.77 -5.01 6.27
N ILE A 31 0.18 -4.09 6.42
CA ILE A 31 0.39 -3.04 5.43
C ILE A 31 0.86 -3.73 4.15
N PRO A 32 0.15 -3.56 3.01
CA PRO A 32 0.56 -4.18 1.76
C PRO A 32 1.99 -3.81 1.40
N GLN A 33 2.83 -4.81 1.17
CA GLN A 33 4.22 -4.57 0.80
C GLN A 33 4.33 -4.38 -0.69
N LEU A 34 5.03 -3.32 -1.13
CA LEU A 34 5.35 -3.10 -2.53
C LEU A 34 6.39 -4.15 -2.96
N ILE A 35 5.99 -5.06 -3.84
CA ILE A 35 6.84 -6.17 -4.34
C ILE A 35 7.47 -5.86 -5.70
N GLY A 36 6.91 -4.92 -6.46
CA GLY A 36 7.44 -4.58 -7.77
C GLY A 36 6.82 -3.33 -8.37
N VAL A 37 7.52 -2.75 -9.34
CA VAL A 37 7.09 -1.57 -10.08
C VAL A 37 7.35 -1.80 -11.56
N GLU A 38 6.32 -1.62 -12.37
CA GLU A 38 6.40 -1.63 -13.83
C GLU A 38 5.99 -0.25 -14.34
N TRP A 39 6.66 0.25 -15.37
CA TRP A 39 6.29 1.53 -15.97
C TRP A 39 6.52 1.50 -17.48
N ARG A 40 5.74 2.31 -18.20
CA ARG A 40 5.93 2.54 -19.63
C ARG A 40 5.65 3.99 -19.99
N LEU A 41 6.38 4.49 -20.97
CA LEU A 41 6.11 5.78 -21.59
C LEU A 41 5.07 5.60 -22.71
N CYS A 42 3.96 6.32 -22.60
CA CYS A 42 2.90 6.42 -23.59
C CYS A 42 3.03 7.76 -24.34
N GLN A 43 2.93 7.72 -25.66
CA GLN A 43 2.83 8.93 -26.49
C GLN A 43 1.42 9.00 -27.07
N ASP A 44 0.68 10.06 -26.73
CA ASP A 44 -0.64 10.30 -27.29
C ASP A 44 -0.52 10.95 -28.67
N ILE A 45 -0.72 10.17 -29.74
CA ILE A 45 -0.81 10.71 -31.09
C ILE A 45 -2.23 11.22 -31.32
N LYS A 46 -2.49 12.50 -31.00
CA LYS A 46 -3.79 13.12 -31.32
C LYS A 46 -3.89 13.42 -32.82
N GLN A 47 -4.69 12.65 -33.54
CA GLN A 47 -5.11 12.90 -34.92
C GLN A 47 -6.37 13.78 -34.94
N LYS A 48 -6.26 15.08 -34.67
CA LYS A 48 -7.30 16.06 -35.00
C LYS A 48 -6.68 17.46 -35.03
N ASN A 49 -6.43 17.92 -36.25
CA ASN A 49 -6.27 19.31 -36.70
C ASN A 49 -5.50 20.30 -35.81
N LEU A 50 -4.36 20.75 -36.34
CA LEU A 50 -3.50 21.86 -35.90
C LEU A 50 -2.83 21.68 -34.51
N SER A 51 -1.50 21.57 -34.53
CA SER A 51 -0.56 21.37 -33.41
C SER A 51 -0.55 19.95 -32.80
N LYS A 52 0.38 19.11 -33.29
CA LYS A 52 0.76 17.85 -32.62
C LYS A 52 1.46 18.17 -31.30
N ILE A 53 0.70 18.34 -30.22
CA ILE A 53 1.25 18.41 -28.87
C ILE A 53 1.51 16.96 -28.42
N ASN A 54 2.73 16.48 -28.67
CA ASN A 54 3.17 15.14 -28.25
C ASN A 54 3.56 15.20 -26.77
N THR A 55 2.59 15.23 -25.87
CA THR A 55 2.88 15.23 -24.42
C THR A 55 3.15 13.81 -23.95
N PRO A 56 4.36 13.52 -23.43
CA PRO A 56 4.66 12.22 -22.87
C PRO A 56 3.79 11.96 -21.64
N ARG A 57 3.14 10.80 -21.61
CA ARG A 57 2.42 10.25 -20.46
C ARG A 57 3.18 9.05 -19.94
N PHE A 58 3.19 8.86 -18.63
CA PHE A 58 3.74 7.67 -18.00
C PHE A 58 2.60 6.83 -17.45
N LEU A 59 2.59 5.54 -17.75
CA LEU A 59 1.73 4.58 -17.09
C LEU A 59 2.57 3.79 -16.10
N VAL A 60 2.22 3.86 -14.82
CA VAL A 60 2.94 3.20 -13.73
C VAL A 60 2.02 2.19 -13.08
N ARG A 61 2.54 0.98 -12.86
CA ARG A 61 1.88 -0.09 -12.11
C ARG A 61 2.73 -0.44 -10.89
N LEU A 62 2.10 -0.37 -9.73
CA LEU A 62 2.65 -0.76 -8.44
C LEU A 62 2.04 -2.11 -8.06
N ASN A 63 2.90 -3.12 -7.92
CA ASN A 63 2.49 -4.46 -7.51
C ASN A 63 2.70 -4.57 -6.00
N PHE A 64 1.64 -4.75 -5.25
CA PHE A 64 1.66 -5.03 -3.81
C PHE A 64 1.47 -6.53 -3.55
N SER A 65 1.80 -6.98 -2.34
CA SER A 65 1.66 -8.38 -1.92
C SER A 65 0.24 -8.95 -2.04
N ASN A 66 -0.78 -8.09 -2.05
CA ASN A 66 -2.19 -8.49 -2.10
C ASN A 66 -2.99 -7.92 -3.28
N ASP A 67 -2.46 -6.93 -4.00
CA ASP A 67 -3.17 -6.22 -5.07
C ASP A 67 -2.19 -5.47 -5.99
N SER A 68 -2.63 -5.01 -7.15
CA SER A 68 -1.84 -4.15 -8.04
C SER A 68 -2.60 -2.87 -8.37
N LYS A 69 -1.94 -1.73 -8.23
CA LYS A 69 -2.52 -0.41 -8.54
C LYS A 69 -1.84 0.20 -9.74
N MET A 70 -2.63 0.80 -10.62
CA MET A 70 -2.14 1.44 -11.85
C MET A 70 -2.62 2.89 -11.90
N PHE A 71 -1.74 3.79 -12.32
CA PHE A 71 -2.06 5.19 -12.55
C PHE A 71 -1.29 5.75 -13.75
N GLU A 72 -1.85 6.81 -14.33
CA GLU A 72 -1.18 7.60 -15.36
C GLU A 72 -0.73 8.93 -14.76
N CYS A 73 0.42 9.43 -15.21
CA CYS A 73 0.92 10.72 -14.81
C CYS A 73 1.72 11.40 -15.93
N ASN A 74 1.84 12.71 -15.85
CA ASN A 74 2.73 13.51 -16.70
C ASN A 74 4.16 13.55 -16.10
N TYR A 75 5.06 14.24 -16.79
CA TYR A 75 6.46 14.34 -16.36
C TYR A 75 6.65 15.05 -15.01
N GLU A 76 5.89 16.12 -14.74
CA GLU A 76 5.99 16.87 -13.48
C GLU A 76 5.50 16.03 -12.30
N GLU A 77 4.37 15.35 -12.48
CA GLU A 77 3.77 14.47 -11.48
C GLU A 77 4.70 13.29 -11.12
N ILE A 78 5.37 12.67 -12.10
CA ILE A 78 6.31 11.58 -11.81
C ILE A 78 7.59 12.08 -11.13
N GLN A 79 8.10 13.25 -11.50
CA GLN A 79 9.26 13.86 -10.83
C GLN A 79 8.96 14.15 -9.36
N ASP A 80 7.79 14.73 -9.09
CA ASP A 80 7.36 15.04 -7.74
C ASP A 80 7.16 13.77 -6.89
N LEU A 81 6.58 12.71 -7.46
CA LEU A 81 6.50 11.40 -6.80
C LEU A 81 7.89 10.86 -6.41
N LEU A 82 8.86 10.90 -7.32
CA LEU A 82 10.22 10.43 -7.07
C LEU A 82 10.92 11.25 -5.98
N ASN A 83 10.70 12.56 -5.95
CA ASN A 83 11.26 13.43 -4.92
C ASN A 83 10.66 13.11 -3.54
N ARG A 84 9.35 12.92 -3.45
CA ARG A 84 8.69 12.50 -2.20
C ARG A 84 9.19 11.15 -1.70
N LEU A 85 9.44 10.20 -2.61
CA LEU A 85 10.03 8.90 -2.25
C LEU A 85 11.45 9.04 -1.71
N LYS A 86 12.30 9.89 -2.31
CA LYS A 86 13.66 10.16 -1.80
C LYS A 86 13.63 10.75 -0.39
N ILE A 87 12.71 11.69 -0.14
CA ILE A 87 12.52 12.29 1.17
C ILE A 87 12.11 11.21 2.19
N ALA A 88 11.08 10.41 1.88
CA ALA A 88 10.62 9.34 2.76
C ALA A 88 11.74 8.33 3.08
N ARG A 89 12.52 7.94 2.08
CA ARG A 89 13.69 7.07 2.26
C ARG A 89 14.71 7.67 3.23
N ASN A 90 15.05 8.95 3.05
CA ASN A 90 16.01 9.62 3.92
C ASN A 90 15.47 9.76 5.36
N SER A 91 14.18 10.04 5.53
CA SER A 91 13.54 10.07 6.85
C SER A 91 13.66 8.72 7.57
N VAL A 92 13.50 7.60 6.86
CA VAL A 92 13.69 6.26 7.44
C VAL A 92 15.14 6.01 7.83
N TYR A 93 16.11 6.37 6.99
CA TYR A 93 17.53 6.22 7.34
C TYR A 93 17.91 7.01 8.60
N ASN A 94 17.45 8.26 8.70
CA ASN A 94 17.72 9.10 9.86
C ASN A 94 17.11 8.55 11.17
N LEU A 95 16.04 7.75 11.09
CA LEU A 95 15.44 7.08 12.25
C LEU A 95 16.19 5.80 12.64
N ILE A 96 16.99 5.22 11.76
CA ILE A 96 17.78 4.01 12.01
C ILE A 96 19.15 4.36 12.61
N GLU A 97 19.67 5.57 12.32
CA GLU A 97 20.95 6.07 12.87
C GLU A 97 20.83 6.72 14.26
N GLN A 98 19.62 6.82 14.83
CA GLN A 98 19.37 7.26 16.22
C GLN A 98 19.21 6.06 17.17
#